data_AF-L8WIQ5-F1
#
_entry.id   AF-L8WIQ5-F1
#
_cell.length_a   1.000
_cell.length_b   1.000
_cell.length_c   1.000
_cell.angle_alpha   90.00
_cell.angle_beta   90.00
_cell.angle_gamma   90.00
#
_symmetry.space_group_name_H-M   'P 1'
#
loop_
_entity.id
_entity.type
_entity.pdbx_description
1 polymer ?
#
loop_
_entity_poly.entity_id
_entity_poly.type
_entity_poly.pdbx_seq_one_letter_code
_entity_poly.pdbx_strand_id
1 'polypeptide(L)'
;MPRSEHTDIGTSEFPGGMKTFCSPNGIFDANLQGKLPQDFWSNVEISTVPGVNGARRVQLTGCIRPELSTQLNPGDGGGQYDSSGGEGGLGNPRDSVCLGYNHYVELIEPAGQRACIRCCDDPADCPLTMDTLGCQTVIPGNYFDCAN
;
A
#
# COMPACT_ATOMS: atom_id res chain seq x y z
N MET A 1 -5.44 1.70 3.57
CA MET A 1 -6.18 0.66 4.33
C MET A 1 -7.62 1.11 4.58
N PRO A 2 -8.57 0.18 4.74
CA PRO A 2 -9.95 0.51 5.10
C PRO A 2 -10.05 1.19 6.46
N ARG A 3 -10.94 2.17 6.58
CA ARG A 3 -11.25 2.85 7.85
C ARG A 3 -12.17 2.01 8.74
N SER A 4 -13.05 1.23 8.13
CA SER A 4 -13.96 0.31 8.84
C SER A 4 -13.31 -1.05 9.01
N GLU A 5 -13.72 -1.76 10.06
CA GLU A 5 -13.26 -3.13 10.34
C GLU A 5 -13.72 -4.10 9.24
N HIS A 6 -12.94 -5.18 9.04
CA HIS A 6 -13.27 -6.31 8.14
C HIS A 6 -13.83 -5.88 6.78
N THR A 7 -13.21 -4.89 6.15
CA THR A 7 -13.68 -4.31 4.89
C THR A 7 -12.74 -4.68 3.75
N ASP A 8 -13.31 -4.97 2.58
CA ASP A 8 -12.53 -5.20 1.37
C ASP A 8 -11.87 -3.89 0.91
N ILE A 9 -10.64 -3.97 0.40
CA ILE A 9 -9.85 -2.84 -0.07
C ILE A 9 -10.66 -2.03 -1.09
N GLY A 10 -11.16 -2.66 -2.15
CA GLY A 10 -11.93 -1.98 -3.19
C GLY A 10 -13.23 -1.34 -2.68
N THR A 11 -13.90 -1.98 -1.72
CA THR A 11 -15.13 -1.43 -1.10
C THR A 11 -14.84 -0.16 -0.30
N SER A 12 -13.62 0.00 0.21
CA SER A 12 -13.23 1.17 0.98
C SER A 12 -12.95 2.41 0.12
N GLU A 13 -12.83 2.29 -1.21
CA GLU A 13 -12.32 3.33 -2.11
C GLU A 13 -13.31 4.47 -2.43
N PHE A 14 -13.80 5.12 -1.38
CA PHE A 14 -14.65 6.31 -1.47
C PHE A 14 -14.19 7.38 -0.47
N PRO A 15 -14.52 8.67 -0.67
CA PRO A 15 -14.13 9.72 0.26
C PRO A 15 -14.49 9.40 1.72
N GLY A 16 -13.47 9.23 2.57
CA GLY A 16 -13.60 8.89 3.98
C GLY A 16 -13.59 7.39 4.32
N GLY A 17 -13.69 6.50 3.33
CA GLY A 17 -13.67 5.04 3.51
C GLY A 17 -12.31 4.45 3.88
N MET A 18 -11.25 5.21 3.72
CA MET A 18 -9.86 4.78 3.95
C MET A 18 -9.18 5.61 5.04
N LYS A 19 -8.09 5.05 5.58
CA LYS A 19 -7.20 5.71 6.54
C LYS A 19 -5.77 5.21 6.36
N THR A 20 -4.79 6.08 6.59
CA THR A 20 -3.37 5.70 6.64
C THR A 20 -3.09 4.93 7.92
N PHE A 21 -2.42 3.78 7.82
CA PHE A 21 -1.93 3.04 8.96
C PHE A 21 -0.41 2.88 8.84
N CYS A 22 0.30 3.07 9.94
CA CYS A 22 1.76 3.00 9.95
C CYS A 22 2.25 1.99 10.99
N SER A 23 3.44 1.43 10.75
CA SER A 23 4.16 0.68 11.78
C SER A 23 4.40 1.57 13.01
N PRO A 24 4.64 1.00 14.21
CA PRO A 24 4.82 1.79 15.42
C PRO A 24 5.85 2.93 15.30
N ASN A 25 6.93 2.70 14.55
CA ASN A 25 8.01 3.68 14.33
C ASN A 25 7.72 4.65 13.16
N GLY A 26 6.69 4.39 12.35
CA GLY A 26 6.30 5.21 11.20
C GLY A 26 5.16 6.19 11.49
N ILE A 27 4.64 6.22 12.71
CA ILE A 27 3.60 7.18 13.12
C ILE A 27 4.21 8.58 13.20
N PHE A 28 3.69 9.49 12.39
CA PHE A 28 4.02 10.91 12.37
C PHE A 28 3.00 11.74 13.18
N ASP A 29 1.70 11.44 13.03
CA ASP A 29 0.61 12.03 13.79
C ASP A 29 -0.41 10.95 14.21
N ALA A 30 -0.40 10.63 15.51
CA ALA A 30 -1.27 9.60 16.08
C ALA A 30 -2.77 9.96 16.07
N ASN A 31 -3.13 11.22 15.84
CA ASN A 31 -4.54 11.63 15.71
C ASN A 31 -5.10 11.31 14.32
N LEU A 32 -4.22 11.36 13.30
CA LEU A 32 -4.59 11.14 11.90
C LEU A 32 -4.34 9.69 11.46
N GLN A 33 -3.29 9.06 11.99
CA GLN A 33 -2.84 7.75 11.53
C GLN A 33 -3.32 6.63 12.46
N GLY A 34 -3.68 5.49 11.86
CA GLY A 34 -3.86 4.24 12.58
C GLY A 34 -2.51 3.55 12.80
N LYS A 35 -2.47 2.63 13.76
CA LYS A 35 -1.28 1.83 14.04
C LYS A 35 -1.47 0.43 13.45
N LEU A 36 -0.53 -0.01 12.61
CA LEU A 36 -0.45 -1.40 12.20
C LEU A 36 0.05 -2.26 13.37
N PRO A 37 -0.40 -3.53 13.46
CA PRO A 37 0.24 -4.52 14.32
C PRO A 37 1.75 -4.54 14.09
N GLN A 38 2.54 -4.72 15.15
CA GLN A 38 3.99 -4.69 15.07
C GLN A 38 4.52 -5.74 14.07
N ASP A 39 3.91 -6.92 14.06
CA ASP A 39 4.30 -8.02 13.18
C ASP A 39 3.37 -8.15 11.97
N PHE A 40 2.77 -7.03 11.54
CA PHE A 40 1.91 -7.00 10.36
C PHE A 40 2.65 -7.48 9.11
N TRP A 41 3.89 -7.06 8.91
CA TRP A 41 4.77 -7.65 7.90
C TRP A 41 5.43 -8.89 8.50
N SER A 42 5.15 -10.07 7.94
CA SER A 42 5.87 -11.30 8.31
C SER A 42 7.25 -11.33 7.65
N ASN A 43 7.34 -10.86 6.41
CA ASN A 43 8.57 -10.70 5.65
C ASN A 43 8.46 -9.44 4.80
N VAL A 44 9.53 -8.65 4.70
CA VAL A 44 9.54 -7.43 3.89
C VAL A 44 10.94 -7.19 3.32
N GLU A 45 11.00 -6.89 2.03
CA GLU A 45 12.18 -6.37 1.35
C GLU A 45 12.03 -4.86 1.14
N ILE A 46 13.10 -4.12 1.41
CA ILE A 46 13.21 -2.70 1.05
C ILE A 46 14.17 -2.57 -0.12
N SER A 47 13.75 -1.91 -1.19
CA SER A 47 14.60 -1.61 -2.35
C SER A 47 14.60 -0.12 -2.65
N THR A 48 15.79 0.43 -2.89
CA THR A 48 16.04 1.84 -3.27
C THR A 48 16.75 1.95 -4.61
N VAL A 49 16.71 0.88 -5.42
CA VAL A 49 17.28 0.89 -6.77
C VAL A 49 16.62 2.03 -7.56
N PRO A 50 17.37 2.91 -8.23
CA PRO A 50 16.79 4.01 -9.00
C PRO A 50 15.74 3.55 -10.01
N GLY A 51 14.79 4.44 -10.28
CA GLY A 51 13.71 4.23 -11.24
C GLY A 51 14.09 4.64 -12.66
N VAL A 52 13.07 4.88 -13.47
CA VAL A 52 13.23 5.39 -14.84
C VAL A 52 14.03 6.71 -14.79
N ASN A 53 14.93 6.91 -15.76
CA ASN A 53 15.80 8.09 -15.83
C ASN A 53 16.71 8.33 -14.61
N GLY A 54 16.89 7.33 -13.73
CA GLY A 54 17.64 7.50 -12.49
C GLY A 54 16.89 8.27 -11.40
N ALA A 55 15.57 8.45 -11.56
CA ALA A 55 14.72 9.08 -10.55
C ALA A 55 14.76 8.29 -9.24
N ARG A 56 14.57 8.98 -8.11
CA ARG A 56 14.54 8.31 -6.81
C ARG A 56 13.24 7.52 -6.70
N ARG A 57 13.37 6.32 -6.16
CA ARG A 57 12.24 5.51 -5.69
C ARG A 57 12.65 4.71 -4.48
N VAL A 58 11.66 4.34 -3.67
CA VAL A 58 11.78 3.33 -2.63
C VAL A 58 10.55 2.44 -2.72
N GLN A 59 10.73 1.14 -2.50
CA GLN A 59 9.61 0.21 -2.41
C GLN A 59 9.77 -0.76 -1.26
N LEU A 60 8.62 -1.20 -0.76
CA LEU A 60 8.46 -2.33 0.13
C LEU A 60 7.67 -3.41 -0.62
N THR A 61 8.15 -4.63 -0.61
CA THR A 61 7.43 -5.80 -1.12
C THR A 61 7.56 -6.93 -0.11
N GLY A 62 6.50 -7.69 0.11
CA GLY A 62 6.59 -8.83 1.00
C GLY A 62 5.26 -9.39 1.47
N CYS A 63 5.35 -10.19 2.53
CA CYS A 63 4.25 -10.92 3.11
C CYS A 63 3.68 -10.17 4.31
N ILE A 64 2.36 -10.19 4.41
CA ILE A 64 1.60 -9.60 5.50
C ILE A 64 0.82 -10.67 6.26
N ARG A 65 0.48 -10.33 7.50
CA ARG A 65 -0.41 -11.08 8.40
C ARG A 65 -1.76 -10.36 8.48
N PRO A 66 -2.63 -10.51 7.47
CA PRO A 66 -3.88 -9.76 7.38
C PRO A 66 -4.80 -10.01 8.59
N GLU A 67 -4.74 -11.20 9.18
CA GLU A 67 -5.50 -11.61 10.36
C GLU A 67 -5.16 -10.83 11.64
N LEU A 68 -3.99 -10.18 11.68
CA LEU A 68 -3.63 -9.31 12.81
C LEU A 68 -4.24 -7.91 12.68
N SER A 69 -4.72 -7.53 11.49
CA SER A 69 -5.36 -6.25 11.24
C SER A 69 -6.86 -6.36 11.45
N THR A 70 -7.43 -5.51 12.32
CA THR A 70 -8.90 -5.43 12.49
C THR A 70 -9.61 -4.87 11.26
N GLN A 71 -8.86 -4.20 10.38
CA GLN A 71 -9.41 -3.49 9.23
C GLN A 71 -9.59 -4.38 8.00
N LEU A 72 -8.66 -5.31 7.80
CA LEU A 72 -8.65 -6.13 6.60
C LEU A 72 -9.65 -7.27 6.72
N ASN A 73 -10.33 -7.56 5.61
CA ASN A 73 -10.93 -8.87 5.41
C ASN A 73 -9.85 -9.83 4.88
N PRO A 74 -9.45 -10.89 5.62
CA PRO A 74 -8.41 -11.82 5.14
C PRO A 74 -8.79 -12.59 3.86
N GLY A 75 -10.09 -12.68 3.53
CA GLY A 75 -10.56 -13.32 2.30
C GLY A 75 -10.61 -12.40 1.08
N ASP A 76 -10.27 -11.12 1.24
CA ASP A 76 -10.31 -10.15 0.15
C ASP A 76 -9.19 -10.38 -0.87
N GLY A 77 -9.54 -10.35 -2.16
CA GLY A 77 -8.59 -10.46 -3.26
C GLY A 77 -7.64 -9.26 -3.36
N GLY A 78 -8.04 -8.12 -2.80
CA GLY A 78 -7.20 -6.93 -2.66
C GLY A 78 -7.64 -5.75 -3.52
N GLY A 79 -6.79 -4.73 -3.55
CA GLY A 79 -7.00 -3.52 -4.33
C GLY A 79 -5.82 -2.55 -4.22
N GLN A 80 -6.00 -1.37 -4.80
CA GLN A 80 -4.97 -0.34 -4.92
C GLN A 80 -5.31 0.90 -4.08
N TYR A 81 -4.28 1.56 -3.58
CA TYR A 81 -4.30 2.91 -3.04
C TYR A 81 -3.16 3.70 -3.65
N ASP A 82 -3.37 4.98 -3.95
CA ASP A 82 -2.36 5.77 -4.64
C ASP A 82 -2.53 7.28 -4.42
N SER A 83 -1.50 8.05 -4.80
CA SER A 83 -1.43 9.50 -4.59
C SER A 83 -2.26 10.35 -5.56
N SER A 84 -2.82 9.76 -6.62
CA SER A 84 -3.39 10.51 -7.75
C SER A 84 -4.70 9.92 -8.29
N GLY A 85 -5.21 8.85 -7.68
CA GLY A 85 -6.49 8.22 -7.91
C GLY A 85 -7.59 8.92 -7.12
N GLY A 86 -8.74 8.24 -7.02
CA GLY A 86 -9.91 8.76 -6.29
C GLY A 86 -10.57 10.00 -6.92
N GLU A 87 -11.58 10.52 -6.23
CA GLU A 87 -12.35 11.67 -6.69
C GLU A 87 -11.47 12.92 -6.82
N GLY A 88 -11.41 13.48 -8.03
CA GLY A 88 -10.63 14.68 -8.33
C GLY A 88 -9.11 14.46 -8.44
N GLY A 89 -8.64 13.20 -8.44
CA GLY A 89 -7.22 12.86 -8.55
C GLY A 89 -6.39 13.28 -7.33
N LEU A 90 -7.03 13.30 -6.15
CA LEU A 90 -6.44 13.72 -4.89
C LEU A 90 -5.96 12.54 -4.03
N GLY A 91 -5.85 11.37 -4.64
CA GLY A 91 -5.47 10.13 -3.99
C GLY A 91 -6.61 9.43 -3.26
N ASN A 92 -6.34 8.19 -2.93
CA ASN A 92 -7.21 7.25 -2.23
C ASN A 92 -6.33 6.48 -1.23
N PRO A 93 -6.20 6.89 0.05
CA PRO A 93 -6.92 7.95 0.77
C PRO A 93 -6.66 9.37 0.25
N ARG A 94 -7.67 10.23 0.33
CA ARG A 94 -7.56 11.65 -0.05
C ARG A 94 -6.44 12.36 0.72
N ASP A 95 -5.64 13.14 0.00
CA ASP A 95 -4.52 13.94 0.49
C ASP A 95 -3.40 13.12 1.15
N SER A 96 -3.42 11.79 1.00
CA SER A 96 -2.34 10.95 1.50
C SER A 96 -1.11 11.06 0.59
N VAL A 97 0.06 10.94 1.20
CA VAL A 97 1.34 11.19 0.53
C VAL A 97 2.37 10.17 0.99
N CYS A 98 3.34 9.91 0.12
CA CYS A 98 4.61 9.33 0.58
C CYS A 98 5.62 10.44 0.81
N LEU A 99 5.98 10.64 2.09
CA LEU A 99 6.82 11.76 2.50
C LEU A 99 8.16 11.76 1.75
N GLY A 100 8.47 12.89 1.10
CA GLY A 100 9.72 13.09 0.35
C GLY A 100 9.72 12.59 -1.09
N TYR A 101 8.59 12.06 -1.59
CA TYR A 101 8.37 11.63 -2.97
C TYR A 101 7.13 12.32 -3.56
N ASN A 102 7.05 12.38 -4.88
CA ASN A 102 5.93 13.02 -5.58
C ASN A 102 4.71 12.11 -5.73
N HIS A 103 4.94 10.79 -5.82
CA HIS A 103 3.91 9.81 -6.10
C HIS A 103 4.06 8.58 -5.21
N TYR A 104 2.96 7.85 -5.02
CA TYR A 104 3.02 6.49 -4.52
C TYR A 104 1.94 5.62 -5.16
N VAL A 105 2.21 4.32 -5.21
CA VAL A 105 1.23 3.27 -5.48
C VAL A 105 1.40 2.17 -4.44
N GLU A 106 0.29 1.72 -3.87
CA GLU A 106 0.19 0.68 -2.84
C GLU A 106 -0.84 -0.34 -3.28
N LEU A 107 -0.50 -1.62 -3.21
CA LEU A 107 -1.46 -2.72 -3.37
C LEU A 107 -1.43 -3.59 -2.13
N ILE A 108 -2.62 -4.01 -1.71
CA ILE A 108 -2.80 -4.89 -0.55
C ILE A 108 -3.67 -6.04 -1.00
N GLU A 109 -3.18 -7.26 -0.86
CA GLU A 109 -3.85 -8.50 -1.27
C GLU A 109 -3.97 -9.45 -0.07
N PRO A 110 -4.98 -9.26 0.80
CA PRO A 110 -5.13 -10.05 2.02
C PRO A 110 -5.20 -11.56 1.78
N ALA A 111 -5.99 -12.01 0.80
CA ALA A 111 -6.10 -13.44 0.47
C ALA A 111 -4.77 -14.05 -0.01
N GLY A 112 -3.92 -13.24 -0.66
CA GLY A 112 -2.58 -13.62 -1.07
C GLY A 112 -1.51 -13.43 0.00
N GLN A 113 -1.89 -12.97 1.21
CA GLN A 113 -1.00 -12.62 2.32
C GLN A 113 0.16 -11.74 1.89
N ARG A 114 -0.07 -10.80 0.99
CA ARG A 114 0.99 -9.92 0.45
C ARG A 114 0.54 -8.50 0.28
N ALA A 115 1.51 -7.60 0.38
CA ALA A 115 1.32 -6.19 0.09
C ALA A 115 2.59 -5.63 -0.52
N CYS A 116 2.45 -4.49 -1.17
CA CYS A 116 3.55 -3.76 -1.76
C CYS A 116 3.22 -2.28 -1.82
N ILE A 117 4.23 -1.45 -1.63
CA ILE A 117 4.13 0.00 -1.78
C ILE A 117 5.40 0.51 -2.43
N ARG A 118 5.26 1.46 -3.36
CA ARG A 118 6.38 2.16 -3.96
C ARG A 118 6.10 3.65 -3.91
N CYS A 119 7.10 4.41 -3.47
CA CYS A 119 7.14 5.85 -3.58
C CYS A 119 8.16 6.23 -4.65
N CYS A 120 7.82 7.20 -5.50
CA CYS A 120 8.66 7.58 -6.63
C CYS A 120 8.56 9.08 -6.95
N ASP A 121 9.64 9.62 -7.52
CA ASP A 121 9.66 10.99 -8.03
C ASP A 121 9.09 11.09 -9.45
N ASP A 122 9.30 10.05 -10.28
CA ASP A 122 8.78 9.95 -11.65
C ASP A 122 7.49 9.12 -11.67
N PRO A 123 6.36 9.64 -12.17
CA PRO A 123 5.09 8.91 -12.20
C PRO A 123 5.15 7.62 -13.03
N ALA A 124 6.11 7.48 -13.96
CA ALA A 124 6.30 6.24 -14.71
C ALA A 124 6.75 5.06 -13.82
N ASP A 125 7.35 5.34 -12.66
CA ASP A 125 7.72 4.32 -11.68
C ASP A 125 6.57 3.89 -10.75
N CYS A 126 5.48 4.67 -10.68
CA CYS A 126 4.27 4.37 -9.90
C CYS A 126 3.02 4.27 -10.80
N PRO A 127 2.92 3.24 -11.65
CA PRO A 127 1.80 3.11 -12.58
C PRO A 127 0.49 2.82 -11.85
N LEU A 128 -0.56 3.55 -12.20
CA LEU A 128 -1.89 3.48 -11.57
C LEU A 128 -2.91 2.68 -12.40
N THR A 129 -2.57 2.27 -13.62
CA THR A 129 -3.50 1.62 -14.57
C THR A 129 -3.50 0.09 -14.49
N MET A 130 -2.87 -0.48 -13.46
CA MET A 130 -2.58 -1.91 -13.32
C MET A 130 -3.10 -2.50 -12.00
N ASP A 131 -4.11 -1.85 -11.42
CA ASP A 131 -4.76 -2.16 -10.14
C ASP A 131 -5.23 -3.61 -9.99
N THR A 132 -5.69 -4.26 -11.07
CA THR A 132 -6.16 -5.67 -11.05
C THR A 132 -5.07 -6.71 -11.29
N LEU A 133 -3.85 -6.30 -11.66
CA LEU A 133 -2.75 -7.22 -12.02
C LEU A 133 -1.92 -7.67 -10.81
N GLY A 134 -2.17 -7.07 -9.66
CA GLY A 134 -1.58 -7.43 -8.39
C GLY A 134 -0.13 -7.00 -8.20
N CYS A 135 0.32 -7.15 -6.97
CA CYS A 135 1.58 -6.65 -6.43
C CYS A 135 2.79 -7.05 -7.26
N GLN A 136 2.90 -8.34 -7.62
CA GLN A 136 4.05 -8.87 -8.37
C GLN A 136 4.20 -8.21 -9.74
N THR A 137 3.08 -7.81 -10.35
CA THR A 137 3.07 -7.15 -11.66
C THR A 137 3.33 -5.64 -11.53
N VAL A 138 2.65 -4.96 -10.61
CA VAL A 138 2.75 -3.49 -10.45
C VAL A 138 4.09 -3.08 -9.84
N ILE A 139 4.53 -3.81 -8.81
CA ILE A 139 5.76 -3.54 -8.06
C ILE A 139 6.62 -4.81 -8.03
N PRO A 140 7.38 -5.12 -9.10
CA PRO A 140 8.30 -6.26 -9.07
C PRO A 140 9.27 -6.16 -7.90
N GLY A 141 9.48 -7.27 -7.19
CA GLY A 141 10.33 -7.35 -5.99
C GLY A 141 10.26 -8.74 -5.36
N ASN A 142 10.82 -8.88 -4.16
CA ASN A 142 10.75 -10.13 -3.42
C ASN A 142 9.44 -10.27 -2.65
N TYR A 143 8.75 -11.39 -2.88
CA TYR A 143 7.50 -11.77 -2.22
C TYR A 143 7.61 -13.09 -1.45
N PHE A 144 8.81 -13.60 -1.18
CA PHE A 144 9.07 -14.70 -0.24
C PHE A 144 8.12 -15.91 -0.30
N ASP A 145 7.58 -16.22 -1.49
CA ASP A 145 6.53 -17.22 -1.68
C ASP A 145 5.32 -17.06 -0.72
N CYS A 146 4.84 -15.82 -0.50
CA CYS A 146 3.69 -15.55 0.37
C CYS A 146 2.51 -16.49 0.07
N ALA A 147 1.89 -17.02 1.13
CA ALA A 147 0.80 -17.99 1.10
C ALA A 147 1.15 -19.41 0.62
N ASN A 148 2.43 -19.75 0.43
CA ASN A 148 2.92 -21.14 0.37
C ASN A 148 3.38 -21.67 1.73
#